data_AF-A0A4U6T3W7-F1
#
_entry.id   AF-A0A4U6T3W7-F1
#
_cell.length_a   1.000
_cell.length_b   1.000
_cell.length_c   1.000
_cell.angle_alpha   90.00
_cell.angle_beta   90.00
_cell.angle_gamma   90.00
#
_symmetry.space_group_name_H-M   'P 1'
#
loop_
_entity.id
_entity.type
_entity.pdbx_description
1 polymer ?
#
loop_
_entity_poly.entity_id
_entity_poly.type
_entity_poly.pdbx_seq_one_letter_code
_entity_poly.pdbx_strand_id
1 'polypeptide(L)'
;MASPDPGRTPAQGDEAGSTSPWPLRKLQSFTPGLWSQYKVYENAVVESTKDALVLVKEHQAEAIGCATVAGFILFRGPRRFLYRNTFGRFKTEKDLLNDAEESMMEYKTSIANLKKESKYTLDKVAIGESDLQRGQTDLRSTGKQIQSLIGSIYKAESTAAGLMDRLRTIPTRQSLELRAEVASMASDLKNQRYALQERINKISEYGVRV
;
A
#
# COMPACT_ATOMS: atom_id res chain seq x y z
N MET A 1 -68.99 -0.92 81.39
CA MET A 1 -67.80 -1.62 81.91
C MET A 1 -67.69 -2.94 81.18
N ALA A 2 -66.66 -3.35 80.47
CA ALA A 2 -65.53 -2.73 79.78
C ALA A 2 -65.00 -3.86 78.85
N SER A 3 -64.68 -3.57 77.59
CA SER A 3 -64.05 -4.51 76.64
C SER A 3 -62.67 -4.97 77.11
N PRO A 4 -62.06 -5.98 76.44
CA PRO A 4 -61.04 -5.64 75.43
C PRO A 4 -60.91 -6.61 74.23
N ASP A 5 -60.16 -6.12 73.24
CA ASP A 5 -59.71 -6.67 71.95
C ASP A 5 -58.14 -6.58 71.92
N PRO A 6 -57.40 -6.79 70.80
CA PRO A 6 -56.94 -8.02 70.12
C PRO A 6 -55.39 -8.20 70.09
N GLY A 7 -54.87 -9.31 69.53
CA GLY A 7 -53.49 -9.32 68.97
C GLY A 7 -52.79 -10.67 68.68
N ARG A 8 -52.60 -10.97 67.38
CA ARG A 8 -51.44 -11.59 66.65
C ARG A 8 -50.68 -12.84 67.18
N THR A 9 -50.77 -13.94 66.38
CA THR A 9 -49.77 -14.94 65.84
C THR A 9 -48.34 -15.07 66.43
N PRO A 10 -47.62 -16.23 66.40
CA PRO A 10 -47.46 -17.16 65.23
C PRO A 10 -47.13 -18.68 65.46
N ALA A 11 -46.95 -19.40 64.33
CA ALA A 11 -46.10 -20.61 64.06
C ALA A 11 -46.55 -21.98 64.61
N GLN A 12 -46.42 -23.16 63.96
CA GLN A 12 -45.80 -23.65 62.70
C GLN A 12 -46.14 -25.16 62.57
N GLY A 13 -46.14 -25.73 61.36
CA GLY A 13 -46.14 -27.19 61.14
C GLY A 13 -46.56 -27.62 59.73
N ASP A 14 -45.59 -28.06 58.93
CA ASP A 14 -45.63 -28.44 57.51
C ASP A 14 -46.42 -29.74 57.18
N GLU A 15 -46.81 -29.93 55.91
CA GLU A 15 -46.41 -31.08 55.07
C GLU A 15 -46.91 -30.92 53.60
N ALA A 16 -46.06 -31.34 52.67
CA ALA A 16 -46.18 -31.18 51.22
C ALA A 16 -46.74 -32.42 50.52
N GLY A 17 -47.53 -32.25 49.45
CA GLY A 17 -47.96 -33.39 48.63
C GLY A 17 -48.74 -33.04 47.36
N SER A 18 -48.02 -33.05 46.23
CA SER A 18 -48.49 -33.48 44.90
C SER A 18 -49.43 -32.58 44.09
N THR A 19 -48.91 -31.91 43.04
CA THR A 19 -49.69 -31.59 41.83
C THR A 19 -48.77 -31.33 40.63
N SER A 20 -48.54 -32.34 39.77
CA SER A 20 -47.82 -32.16 38.49
C SER A 20 -48.79 -31.71 37.38
N PRO A 21 -48.44 -30.73 36.51
CA PRO A 21 -49.38 -30.17 35.53
C PRO A 21 -49.67 -31.08 34.32
N TRP A 22 -50.89 -30.99 33.78
CA TRP A 22 -51.45 -31.78 32.68
C TRP A 22 -50.71 -31.83 31.31
N PRO A 23 -49.81 -30.89 30.89
CA PRO A 23 -49.18 -30.95 29.57
C PRO A 23 -48.10 -32.03 29.44
N LEU A 24 -47.46 -32.42 30.54
CA LEU A 24 -46.37 -33.41 30.53
C LEU A 24 -46.88 -34.82 30.19
N ARG A 25 -48.10 -35.18 30.62
CA ARG A 25 -48.71 -36.47 30.25
C ARG A 25 -48.98 -36.57 28.74
N LYS A 26 -49.28 -35.46 28.07
CA LYS A 26 -49.56 -35.45 26.62
C LYS A 26 -48.29 -35.69 25.80
N LEU A 27 -47.17 -35.07 26.16
CA LEU A 27 -45.87 -35.34 25.54
C LEU A 27 -45.40 -36.78 25.78
N GLN A 28 -45.61 -37.31 26.98
CA GLN A 28 -45.27 -38.69 27.34
C GLN A 28 -46.09 -39.74 26.56
N SER A 29 -47.27 -39.36 26.06
CA SER A 29 -48.07 -40.21 25.16
C SER A 29 -47.64 -40.18 23.69
N PHE A 30 -46.89 -39.16 23.23
CA PHE A 30 -46.40 -39.06 21.84
C PHE A 30 -45.00 -39.64 21.64
N THR A 31 -44.19 -39.74 22.70
CA THR A 31 -42.85 -40.33 22.65
C THR A 31 -42.79 -41.79 22.16
N PRO A 32 -43.71 -42.73 22.51
CA PRO A 32 -43.60 -44.10 22.02
C PRO A 32 -43.87 -44.25 20.51
N GLY A 33 -44.66 -43.36 19.89
CA GLY A 33 -45.01 -43.42 18.46
C GLY A 33 -43.94 -42.83 17.53
N LEU A 34 -43.27 -41.76 17.94
CA LEU A 34 -42.16 -41.16 17.16
C LEU A 34 -40.92 -42.06 17.19
N TRP A 35 -40.65 -42.68 18.34
CA TRP A 35 -39.49 -43.56 18.49
C TRP A 35 -39.65 -44.84 17.66
N SER A 36 -40.87 -45.39 17.59
CA SER A 36 -41.14 -46.56 16.73
C SER A 36 -41.04 -46.20 15.25
N GLN A 37 -41.58 -45.06 14.81
CA GLN A 37 -41.45 -44.61 13.41
C GLN A 37 -40.01 -44.28 13.03
N TYR A 38 -39.27 -43.57 13.88
CA TYR A 38 -37.84 -43.30 13.68
C TYR A 38 -37.06 -44.62 13.54
N LYS A 39 -37.31 -45.57 14.43
CA LYS A 39 -36.66 -46.88 14.40
C LYS A 39 -37.00 -47.70 13.15
N VAL A 40 -38.20 -47.55 12.59
CA VAL A 40 -38.57 -48.17 11.32
C VAL A 40 -37.75 -47.59 10.16
N TYR A 41 -37.60 -46.26 10.09
CA TYR A 41 -36.76 -45.61 9.07
C TYR A 41 -35.27 -45.94 9.24
N GLU A 42 -34.78 -45.91 10.48
CA GLU A 42 -33.41 -46.30 10.80
C GLU A 42 -33.14 -47.75 10.38
N ASN A 43 -34.04 -48.66 10.74
CA ASN A 43 -33.91 -50.06 10.35
C ASN A 43 -33.94 -50.25 8.83
N ALA A 44 -34.80 -49.54 8.10
CA ALA A 44 -34.86 -49.63 6.63
C ALA A 44 -33.58 -49.12 5.95
N VAL A 45 -32.98 -48.05 6.49
CA VAL A 45 -31.69 -47.54 5.98
C VAL A 45 -30.55 -48.50 6.32
N VAL A 46 -30.56 -49.07 7.52
CA VAL A 46 -29.56 -50.06 7.94
C VAL A 46 -29.70 -51.36 7.15
N GLU A 47 -30.92 -51.78 6.82
CA GLU A 47 -31.18 -52.95 5.99
C GLU A 47 -30.72 -52.72 4.55
N SER A 48 -31.09 -51.59 3.94
CA SER A 48 -30.63 -51.26 2.57
C SER A 48 -29.11 -51.09 2.47
N THR A 49 -28.45 -50.55 3.50
CA THR A 49 -26.97 -50.49 3.52
C THR A 49 -26.32 -51.85 3.73
N LYS A 50 -26.94 -52.76 4.50
CA LYS A 50 -26.49 -54.16 4.60
C LYS A 50 -26.66 -54.88 3.28
N ASP A 51 -27.78 -54.71 2.59
CA ASP A 51 -28.04 -55.33 1.29
C ASP A 51 -27.05 -54.83 0.23
N ALA A 52 -26.78 -53.51 0.21
CA ALA A 52 -25.75 -52.93 -0.64
C ALA A 52 -24.35 -53.46 -0.30
N LEU A 53 -24.05 -53.67 1.00
CA LEU A 53 -22.77 -54.25 1.44
C LEU A 53 -22.63 -55.72 1.00
N VAL A 54 -23.72 -56.50 1.08
CA VAL A 54 -23.75 -57.89 0.60
C VAL A 54 -23.55 -57.93 -0.91
N LEU A 55 -24.22 -57.07 -1.67
CA LEU A 55 -24.04 -56.93 -3.12
C LEU A 55 -22.60 -56.53 -3.50
N VAL A 56 -22.01 -55.59 -2.75
CA VAL A 56 -20.61 -55.18 -2.93
C VAL A 56 -19.65 -56.33 -2.60
N LYS A 57 -19.98 -57.17 -1.62
CA LYS A 57 -19.16 -58.34 -1.28
C LYS A 57 -19.23 -59.41 -2.38
N GLU A 58 -20.39 -59.56 -3.03
CA GLU A 58 -20.57 -60.48 -4.16
C GLU A 58 -19.84 -59.99 -5.43
N HIS A 59 -19.85 -58.68 -5.70
CA HIS A 59 -19.20 -58.05 -6.85
C HIS A 59 -18.03 -57.14 -6.45
N GLN A 60 -17.16 -57.63 -5.54
CA GLN A 60 -16.12 -56.82 -4.90
C GLN A 60 -15.17 -56.14 -5.89
N ALA A 61 -14.80 -56.82 -6.98
CA ALA A 61 -13.89 -56.26 -7.99
C ALA A 61 -14.54 -55.14 -8.82
N GLU A 62 -15.80 -55.32 -9.23
CA GLU A 62 -16.51 -54.35 -10.07
C GLU A 62 -16.96 -53.12 -9.26
N ALA A 63 -17.40 -53.33 -8.02
CA ALA A 63 -17.80 -52.26 -7.12
C ALA A 63 -16.62 -51.33 -6.78
N ILE A 64 -15.42 -51.88 -6.52
CA ILE A 64 -14.22 -51.08 -6.27
C ILE A 64 -13.81 -50.28 -7.53
N GLY A 65 -13.90 -50.89 -8.71
CA GLY A 65 -13.63 -50.22 -9.98
C GLY A 65 -14.58 -49.04 -10.23
N CYS A 66 -15.89 -49.26 -10.09
CA CYS A 66 -16.90 -48.22 -10.25
C CYS A 66 -16.76 -47.12 -9.20
N ALA A 67 -16.51 -47.47 -7.93
CA ALA A 67 -16.35 -46.51 -6.84
C ALA A 67 -15.10 -45.63 -7.02
N THR A 68 -13.99 -46.20 -7.51
CA THR A 68 -12.77 -45.42 -7.80
C THR A 68 -13.00 -44.46 -8.96
N VAL A 69 -13.54 -44.91 -10.09
CA VAL A 69 -13.83 -44.03 -11.25
C VAL A 69 -14.83 -42.92 -10.87
N ALA A 70 -15.91 -43.27 -10.19
CA ALA A 70 -16.88 -42.29 -9.69
C ALA A 70 -16.22 -41.31 -8.70
N GLY A 71 -15.34 -41.81 -7.83
CA GLY A 71 -14.55 -40.97 -6.93
C GLY A 71 -13.66 -39.97 -7.67
N PHE A 72 -12.98 -40.38 -8.74
CA PHE A 72 -12.14 -39.48 -9.54
C PHE A 72 -12.95 -38.36 -10.23
N ILE A 73 -14.20 -38.63 -10.61
CA ILE A 73 -15.09 -37.68 -11.30
C ILE A 73 -15.82 -36.76 -10.29
N LEU A 74 -16.35 -37.33 -9.21
CA LEU A 74 -17.17 -36.62 -8.22
C LEU A 74 -16.35 -35.81 -7.22
N PHE A 75 -15.17 -36.31 -6.80
CA PHE A 75 -14.32 -35.56 -5.87
C PHE A 75 -13.52 -34.46 -6.58
N ARG A 76 -13.55 -33.26 -6.00
CA ARG A 76 -12.97 -32.04 -6.59
C ARG A 76 -11.44 -32.06 -6.72
N GLY A 77 -10.74 -32.78 -5.84
CA GLY A 77 -9.28 -32.93 -5.87
C GLY A 77 -8.79 -33.83 -7.01
N PRO A 78 -9.23 -35.10 -7.05
CA PRO A 78 -8.90 -36.05 -8.12
C PRO A 78 -9.27 -35.54 -9.52
N ARG A 79 -10.40 -34.84 -9.66
CA ARG A 79 -10.78 -34.17 -10.91
C ARG A 79 -9.72 -33.16 -11.36
N ARG A 80 -9.21 -32.31 -10.45
CA ARG A 80 -8.14 -31.33 -10.76
C ARG A 80 -6.82 -32.03 -11.12
N PHE A 81 -6.52 -33.17 -10.48
CA PHE A 81 -5.36 -34.00 -10.82
C PHE A 81 -5.44 -34.56 -12.24
N LEU A 82 -6.61 -35.10 -12.64
CA LEU A 82 -6.87 -35.55 -14.02
C LEU A 82 -6.68 -34.40 -15.02
N TYR A 83 -7.33 -33.24 -14.79
CA TYR A 83 -7.19 -32.09 -15.69
C TYR A 83 -5.75 -31.60 -15.85
N ARG A 84 -4.96 -31.59 -14.76
CA ARG A 84 -3.56 -31.15 -14.82
C ARG A 84 -2.68 -32.15 -15.58
N ASN A 85 -2.98 -33.44 -15.49
CA ASN A 85 -2.11 -34.51 -15.99
C ASN A 85 -2.48 -35.04 -17.39
N THR A 86 -3.75 -34.99 -17.79
CA THR A 86 -4.22 -35.57 -19.06
C THR A 86 -4.58 -34.51 -20.10
N PHE A 87 -5.37 -33.50 -19.74
CA PHE A 87 -5.84 -32.49 -20.69
C PHE A 87 -4.75 -31.54 -21.19
N GLY A 88 -3.71 -31.27 -20.39
CA GLY A 88 -2.57 -30.46 -20.82
C GLY A 88 -1.72 -31.08 -21.93
N ARG A 89 -1.81 -32.40 -22.14
CA ARG A 89 -1.07 -33.14 -23.17
C ARG A 89 -1.80 -33.25 -24.51
N PHE A 90 -3.10 -32.92 -24.56
CA PHE A 90 -3.89 -32.93 -25.79
C PHE A 90 -3.87 -31.60 -26.54
N LYS A 91 -2.96 -30.67 -26.20
CA LYS A 91 -2.70 -29.53 -27.08
C LYS A 91 -2.17 -30.06 -28.41
N THR A 92 -2.85 -29.74 -29.50
CA THR A 92 -2.40 -30.16 -30.83
C THR A 92 -1.08 -29.44 -31.13
N GLU A 93 -0.21 -30.05 -31.92
CA GLU A 93 1.02 -29.40 -32.40
C GLU A 93 0.73 -28.01 -33.02
N LYS A 94 -0.41 -27.89 -33.71
CA LYS A 94 -0.92 -26.63 -34.27
C LYS A 94 -1.24 -25.57 -33.21
N ASP A 95 -1.78 -25.96 -32.06
CA ASP A 95 -2.11 -25.04 -30.98
C ASP A 95 -0.84 -24.53 -30.30
N LEU A 96 0.17 -25.40 -30.14
CA LEU A 96 1.49 -25.01 -29.61
C LEU A 96 2.23 -24.07 -30.57
N LEU A 97 2.14 -24.32 -31.88
CA LEU A 97 2.72 -23.42 -32.89
C LEU A 97 2.01 -22.06 -32.91
N ASN A 98 0.68 -22.02 -32.83
CA ASN A 98 -0.06 -20.77 -32.78
C ASN A 98 0.26 -19.95 -31.52
N ASP A 99 0.38 -20.60 -30.35
CA ASP A 99 0.81 -19.98 -29.08
C ASP A 99 2.26 -19.44 -29.18
N ALA A 100 3.14 -20.17 -29.86
CA ALA A 100 4.51 -19.72 -30.14
C ALA A 100 4.55 -18.54 -31.12
N GLU A 101 3.70 -18.53 -32.15
CA GLU A 101 3.59 -17.43 -33.12
C GLU A 101 3.01 -16.16 -32.46
N GLU A 102 1.98 -16.30 -31.64
CA GLU A 102 1.38 -15.21 -30.86
C GLU A 102 2.41 -14.58 -29.93
N SER A 103 3.08 -15.39 -29.11
CA SER A 103 4.14 -14.90 -28.22
C SER A 103 5.31 -14.28 -29.00
N MET A 104 5.72 -14.82 -30.15
CA MET A 104 6.74 -14.22 -31.00
C MET A 104 6.32 -12.83 -31.51
N MET A 105 5.05 -12.65 -31.90
CA MET A 105 4.53 -11.37 -32.36
C MET A 105 4.45 -10.35 -31.24
N GLU A 106 4.04 -10.75 -30.04
CA GLU A 106 4.08 -9.91 -28.83
C GLU A 106 5.50 -9.49 -28.47
N TYR A 107 6.48 -10.41 -28.53
CA TYR A 107 7.88 -10.08 -28.31
C TYR A 107 8.41 -9.11 -29.37
N LYS A 108 8.04 -9.29 -30.64
CA LYS A 108 8.46 -8.42 -31.74
C LYS A 108 7.94 -6.99 -31.56
N THR A 109 6.67 -6.84 -31.17
CA THR A 109 6.08 -5.51 -30.89
C THR A 109 6.72 -4.88 -29.65
N SER A 110 6.96 -5.68 -28.60
CA SER A 110 7.65 -5.23 -27.39
C SER A 110 9.07 -4.75 -27.68
N ILE A 111 9.85 -5.48 -28.48
CA ILE A 111 11.20 -5.08 -28.90
C ILE A 111 11.18 -3.78 -29.72
N ALA A 112 10.20 -3.62 -30.62
CA ALA A 112 10.07 -2.41 -31.41
C ALA A 112 9.77 -1.18 -30.53
N ASN A 113 8.89 -1.33 -29.54
CA ASN A 113 8.57 -0.29 -28.56
C ASN A 113 9.80 0.06 -27.70
N LEU A 114 10.48 -0.95 -27.16
CA LEU A 114 11.71 -0.76 -26.37
C LEU A 114 12.81 -0.07 -27.19
N LYS A 115 12.96 -0.41 -28.47
CA LYS A 115 13.93 0.25 -29.35
C LYS A 115 13.58 1.73 -29.56
N LYS A 116 12.30 2.05 -29.73
CA LYS A 116 11.82 3.43 -29.88
C LYS A 116 12.03 4.23 -28.58
N GLU A 117 11.65 3.66 -27.44
CA GLU A 117 11.83 4.29 -26.13
C GLU A 117 13.31 4.46 -25.77
N SER A 118 14.14 3.47 -26.07
CA SER A 118 15.60 3.56 -25.89
C SER A 118 16.19 4.68 -26.73
N LYS A 119 15.84 4.76 -28.03
CA LYS A 119 16.32 5.87 -28.88
C LYS A 119 15.87 7.23 -28.34
N TYR A 120 14.60 7.35 -27.98
CA TYR A 120 14.03 8.58 -27.45
C TYR A 120 14.68 9.03 -26.14
N THR A 121 14.95 8.09 -25.23
CA THR A 121 15.63 8.38 -23.95
C THR A 121 17.08 8.76 -24.16
N LEU A 122 17.81 8.10 -25.07
CA LEU A 122 19.18 8.49 -25.44
C LEU A 122 19.23 9.89 -26.07
N ASP A 123 18.34 10.20 -27.00
CA ASP A 123 18.26 11.52 -27.63
C ASP A 123 17.98 12.62 -26.57
N LYS A 124 17.10 12.34 -25.60
CA LYS A 124 16.83 13.25 -24.47
C LYS A 124 18.05 13.47 -23.58
N VAL A 125 18.81 12.42 -23.29
CA VAL A 125 20.03 12.53 -22.48
C VAL A 125 21.06 13.36 -23.21
N ALA A 126 21.25 13.16 -24.52
CA ALA A 126 22.19 13.95 -25.31
C ALA A 126 21.83 15.46 -25.32
N ILE A 127 20.55 15.79 -25.47
CA ILE A 127 20.08 17.18 -25.39
C ILE A 127 20.33 17.74 -23.99
N GLY A 128 19.93 17.00 -22.94
CA GLY A 128 20.11 17.43 -21.55
C GLY A 128 21.58 17.61 -21.16
N GLU A 129 22.49 16.80 -21.69
CA GLU A 129 23.93 16.96 -21.49
C GLU A 129 24.43 18.25 -22.14
N SER A 130 24.03 18.53 -23.38
CA SER A 130 24.44 19.76 -24.08
C SER A 130 23.91 21.02 -23.39
N ASP A 131 22.67 20.99 -22.90
CA ASP A 131 22.06 22.09 -22.15
C ASP A 131 22.75 22.30 -20.79
N LEU A 132 23.13 21.22 -20.10
CA LEU A 132 23.86 21.29 -18.84
C LEU A 132 25.25 21.91 -19.05
N GLN A 133 25.99 21.46 -20.07
CA GLN A 133 27.31 22.02 -20.40
C GLN A 133 27.22 23.50 -20.74
N ARG A 134 26.20 23.91 -21.50
CA ARG A 134 25.94 25.31 -21.82
C ARG A 134 25.62 26.11 -20.57
N GLY A 135 24.68 25.63 -19.74
CA GLY A 135 24.32 26.27 -18.47
C GLY A 135 25.50 26.40 -17.51
N GLN A 136 26.38 25.39 -17.44
CA GLN A 136 27.60 25.43 -16.63
C GLN A 136 28.58 26.50 -17.12
N THR A 137 28.74 26.63 -18.43
CA THR A 137 29.60 27.66 -19.05
C THR A 137 29.06 29.06 -18.80
N ASP A 138 27.74 29.24 -18.95
CA ASP A 138 27.05 30.49 -18.68
C ASP A 138 27.21 30.89 -17.20
N LEU A 139 26.91 29.99 -16.26
CA LEU A 139 27.11 30.20 -14.82
C LEU A 139 28.55 30.56 -14.47
N ARG A 140 29.53 29.90 -15.10
CA ARG A 140 30.94 30.21 -14.88
C ARG A 140 31.31 31.60 -15.38
N SER A 141 30.82 31.98 -16.56
CA SER A 141 31.08 33.31 -17.14
C SER A 141 30.43 34.43 -16.33
N THR A 142 29.16 34.25 -15.94
CA THR A 142 28.43 35.19 -15.09
C THR A 142 29.03 35.25 -13.69
N GLY A 143 29.44 34.11 -13.13
CA GLY A 143 30.17 34.05 -11.87
C GLY A 143 31.42 34.93 -11.88
N LYS A 144 32.24 34.85 -12.93
CA LYS A 144 33.43 35.70 -13.08
C LYS A 144 33.09 37.19 -13.16
N GLN A 145 32.00 37.53 -13.85
CA GLN A 145 31.52 38.92 -13.90
C GLN A 145 31.09 39.40 -12.51
N ILE A 146 30.35 38.58 -11.76
CA ILE A 146 29.96 38.88 -10.37
C ILE A 146 31.19 39.05 -9.48
N GLN A 147 32.21 38.19 -9.62
CA GLN A 147 33.44 38.29 -8.84
C GLN A 147 34.20 39.58 -9.13
N SER A 148 34.26 39.99 -10.41
CA SER A 148 34.81 41.29 -10.81
C SER A 148 34.03 42.46 -10.20
N LEU A 149 32.69 42.39 -10.22
CA LEU A 149 31.82 43.39 -9.60
C LEU A 149 31.97 43.47 -8.08
N ILE A 150 32.14 42.34 -7.40
CA ILE A 150 32.46 42.33 -5.96
C ILE A 150 33.79 43.05 -5.71
N GLY A 151 34.80 42.84 -6.57
CA GLY A 151 36.07 43.54 -6.50
C GLY A 151 35.94 45.05 -6.72
N SER A 152 35.11 45.50 -7.66
CA SER A 152 34.87 46.93 -7.89
C SER A 152 34.07 47.58 -6.76
N ILE A 153 33.02 46.92 -6.26
CA ILE A 153 32.23 47.35 -5.10
C ILE A 153 33.11 47.45 -3.86
N TYR A 154 34.00 46.46 -3.62
CA TYR A 154 34.95 46.51 -2.52
C TYR A 154 35.86 47.73 -2.57
N LYS A 155 36.38 48.09 -3.76
CA LYS A 155 37.17 49.31 -3.95
C LYS A 155 36.34 50.57 -3.68
N ALA A 156 35.10 50.62 -4.16
CA ALA A 156 34.19 51.74 -3.92
C ALA A 156 33.87 51.89 -2.42
N GLU A 157 33.57 50.79 -1.72
CA GLU A 157 33.35 50.74 -0.27
C GLU A 157 34.58 51.24 0.49
N SER A 158 35.79 50.79 0.11
CA SER A 158 37.03 51.27 0.74
C SER A 158 37.27 52.77 0.54
N THR A 159 36.89 53.30 -0.62
CA THR A 159 37.00 54.74 -0.93
C THR A 159 35.99 55.54 -0.12
N ALA A 160 34.75 55.05 0.00
CA ALA A 160 33.72 55.66 0.84
C ALA A 160 34.11 55.66 2.32
N ALA A 161 34.68 54.55 2.83
CA ALA A 161 35.20 54.48 4.18
C ALA A 161 36.34 55.50 4.42
N GLY A 162 37.30 55.60 3.50
CA GLY A 162 38.37 56.60 3.57
C GLY A 162 37.86 58.04 3.52
N LEU A 163 36.79 58.31 2.75
CA LEU A 163 36.13 59.62 2.71
C LEU A 163 35.40 59.92 4.03
N MET A 164 34.72 58.93 4.62
CA MET A 164 34.08 59.05 5.92
C MET A 164 35.09 59.43 7.00
N ASP A 165 36.25 58.77 7.02
CA ASP A 165 37.33 59.06 7.97
C ASP A 165 37.87 60.49 7.82
N ARG A 166 38.02 60.97 6.58
CA ARG A 166 38.39 62.38 6.31
C ARG A 166 37.31 63.34 6.76
N LEU A 167 36.04 63.07 6.48
CA LEU A 167 34.94 63.92 6.92
C LEU A 167 34.84 63.97 8.43
N ARG A 168 35.26 62.91 9.15
CA ARG A 168 35.25 62.81 10.61
C ARG A 168 36.14 63.85 11.30
N THR A 169 37.20 64.31 10.65
CA THR A 169 38.14 65.30 11.22
C THR A 169 37.66 66.74 11.11
N ILE A 170 36.69 67.03 10.24
CA ILE A 170 36.17 68.38 9.99
C ILE A 170 34.89 68.59 10.80
N PRO A 171 34.82 69.52 11.77
CA PRO A 171 33.63 69.75 12.60
C PRO A 171 32.67 70.81 12.00
N THR A 172 32.21 70.64 10.76
CA THR A 172 31.30 71.58 10.07
C THR A 172 29.90 70.98 9.87
N ARG A 173 28.85 71.81 9.86
CA ARG A 173 27.47 71.32 9.61
C ARG A 173 27.32 70.58 8.27
N GLN A 174 27.87 71.14 7.19
CA GLN A 174 27.86 70.49 5.87
C GLN A 174 28.60 69.14 5.87
N SER A 175 29.70 69.02 6.64
CA SER A 175 30.38 67.74 6.77
C SER A 175 29.57 66.71 7.55
N LEU A 176 28.67 67.11 8.46
CA LEU A 176 27.77 66.17 9.14
C LEU A 176 26.72 65.59 8.20
N GLU A 177 26.14 66.42 7.32
CA GLU A 177 25.21 65.97 6.28
C GLU A 177 25.90 64.99 5.30
N LEU A 178 27.10 65.35 4.81
CA LEU A 178 27.90 64.46 3.96
C LEU A 178 28.32 63.16 4.65
N ARG A 179 28.58 63.17 5.96
CA ARG A 179 28.88 61.93 6.71
C ARG A 179 27.70 60.98 6.70
N ALA A 180 26.48 61.49 6.89
CA ALA A 180 25.28 60.65 6.87
C ALA A 180 25.08 60.03 5.48
N GLU A 181 25.29 60.81 4.43
CA GLU A 181 25.17 60.34 3.03
C GLU A 181 26.26 59.32 2.66
N VAL A 182 27.52 59.58 3.03
CA VAL A 182 28.61 58.62 2.78
C VAL A 182 28.43 57.35 3.60
N ALA A 183 27.91 57.45 4.83
CA ALA A 183 27.60 56.29 5.65
C ALA A 183 26.47 55.44 5.04
N SER A 184 25.41 56.07 4.51
CA SER A 184 24.35 55.32 3.82
C SER A 184 24.89 54.65 2.56
N MET A 185 25.65 55.36 1.72
CA MET A 185 26.28 54.78 0.53
C MET A 185 27.20 53.59 0.87
N ALA A 186 28.04 53.72 1.91
CA ALA A 186 28.91 52.64 2.35
C ALA A 186 28.11 51.42 2.84
N SER A 187 27.00 51.65 3.56
CA SER A 187 26.12 50.57 4.01
C SER A 187 25.43 49.86 2.84
N ASP A 188 24.98 50.60 1.82
CA ASP A 188 24.35 50.06 0.63
C ASP A 188 25.33 49.21 -0.19
N LEU A 189 26.54 49.72 -0.41
CA LEU A 189 27.61 48.98 -1.09
C LEU A 189 27.95 47.68 -0.36
N LYS A 190 28.04 47.72 0.98
CA LYS A 190 28.28 46.54 1.80
C LYS A 190 27.15 45.51 1.66
N ASN A 191 25.89 45.95 1.69
CA ASN A 191 24.74 45.08 1.49
C ASN A 191 24.72 44.45 0.10
N GLN A 192 25.00 45.23 -0.94
CA GLN A 192 25.13 44.74 -2.32
C GLN A 192 26.25 43.71 -2.45
N ARG A 193 27.40 43.95 -1.82
CA ARG A 193 28.54 43.02 -1.82
C ARG A 193 28.15 41.67 -1.21
N TYR A 194 27.47 41.66 -0.06
CA TYR A 194 27.00 40.42 0.57
C TYR A 194 25.99 39.68 -0.31
N ALA A 195 25.05 40.40 -0.91
CA ALA A 195 24.08 39.79 -1.82
C ALA A 195 24.76 39.11 -3.02
N LEU A 196 25.79 39.73 -3.60
CA LEU A 196 26.57 39.14 -4.70
C LEU A 196 27.43 37.96 -4.24
N GLN A 197 28.02 38.03 -3.05
CA GLN A 197 28.76 36.90 -2.47
C GLN A 197 27.88 35.68 -2.22
N GLU A 198 26.64 35.88 -1.76
CA GLU A 198 25.67 34.79 -1.61
C GLU A 198 25.36 34.12 -2.96
N ARG A 199 25.26 34.90 -4.05
CA ARG A 199 25.07 34.35 -5.40
C ARG A 199 26.29 33.54 -5.85
N ILE A 200 27.51 33.99 -5.58
CA ILE A 200 28.72 33.21 -5.87
C ILE A 200 28.74 31.90 -5.09
N ASN A 201 28.40 31.93 -3.80
CA ASN A 201 28.37 30.73 -2.97
C ASN A 201 27.37 29.71 -3.55
N LYS A 202 26.18 30.15 -3.98
CA LYS A 202 25.20 29.29 -4.66
C LYS A 202 25.74 28.71 -5.98
N ILE A 203 26.48 29.48 -6.78
CA ILE A 203 27.13 28.97 -8.01
C ILE A 203 28.18 27.88 -7.66
N SER A 204 28.94 28.09 -6.58
CA SER A 204 29.93 27.11 -6.10
C SER A 204 29.28 25.84 -5.54
N GLU A 205 28.11 25.96 -4.88
CA GLU A 205 27.33 24.81 -4.39
C GLU A 205 26.85 23.91 -5.53
N TYR A 206 26.58 24.48 -6.72
CA TYR A 206 26.31 23.70 -7.94
C TYR A 206 27.55 23.03 -8.55
N GLY A 207 28.71 23.09 -7.87
CA GLY A 207 29.96 22.50 -8.33
C GLY A 207 30.67 23.31 -9.43
N VAL A 208 30.18 24.51 -9.74
CA VAL A 208 30.80 25.38 -10.75
C VAL A 208 31.88 26.23 -10.10
N ARG A 209 33.14 26.00 -10.50
CA ARG A 209 34.28 26.81 -10.04
C ARG A 209 34.29 28.15 -10.79
N VAL A 210 34.01 29.20 -10.04
CA VAL A 210 34.08 30.60 -10.46
C VAL A 210 35.51 31.11 -10.34
#